data_AF-A0A4P6ELS9-F1
#
_entry.id   AF-A0A4P6ELS9-F1
#
_cell.length_a   1.000
_cell.length_b   1.000
_cell.length_c   1.000
_cell.angle_alpha   90.00
_cell.angle_beta   90.00
_cell.angle_gamma   90.00
#
_symmetry.space_group_name_H-M   'P 1'
#
loop_
_entity.id
_entity.type
_entity.pdbx_description
1 polymer ?
#
loop_
_entity_poly.entity_id
_entity_poly.type
_entity_poly.pdbx_seq_one_letter_code
_entity_poly.pdbx_strand_id
1 'polypeptide(L)'
;MAGALLAGGLITACEQSPASSSEALTAQEVAARYGYDIDRETTTPVYALVPQFRDPDDIYARELLGRECLAGVVEYRPSRPGEDTNPTFDERTMQIVFTEEIAQQFGYPQLRTIPQPDTAIPDSVTITAEIQARMVECGQRADERLGVAPQRLLNAIEATAWMGVEDDDAVAQATTRWRECMAPVGLIDLPDRPQLMPTDSIRNAASPTGQDESDSGSVAASEWERGIAVADAHCRTTSGYDRAVHVSRTTAELAAIGADIEGFEAARAEYVEYQKGVDAVIAELGG
;
A
#
# COMPACT_ATOMS: atom_id res chain seq x y z
N MET A 1 8.85 79.03 -21.15
CA MET A 1 9.89 78.35 -21.95
C MET A 1 9.59 76.85 -21.84
N ALA A 2 8.94 76.30 -22.86
CA ALA A 2 9.55 75.39 -23.85
C ALA A 2 9.90 74.03 -23.20
N GLY A 3 9.00 73.03 -23.32
CA GLY A 3 9.15 71.90 -24.25
C GLY A 3 9.41 70.62 -23.42
N ALA A 4 9.03 69.39 -23.76
CA ALA A 4 8.47 68.78 -24.95
C ALA A 4 7.78 67.46 -24.55
N LEU A 5 6.87 66.99 -25.42
CA LEU A 5 6.25 65.66 -25.42
C LEU A 5 7.27 64.52 -25.54
N LEU A 6 6.94 63.33 -25.02
CA LEU A 6 7.10 62.06 -25.75
C LEU A 6 6.22 60.95 -25.12
N ALA A 7 5.49 60.28 -25.99
CA ALA A 7 4.61 59.15 -25.72
C ALA A 7 5.42 57.86 -25.51
N GLY A 8 5.00 57.04 -24.54
CA GLY A 8 5.48 55.67 -24.36
C GLY A 8 4.27 54.74 -24.26
N GLY A 9 3.99 54.02 -25.35
CA GLY A 9 3.01 52.93 -25.36
C GLY A 9 3.56 51.72 -24.60
N LEU A 10 2.80 51.23 -23.64
CA LEU A 10 3.02 49.93 -23.02
C LEU A 10 2.40 48.87 -23.93
N ILE A 11 3.24 48.09 -24.60
CA ILE A 11 2.83 46.86 -25.27
C ILE A 11 2.63 45.82 -24.16
N THR A 12 1.37 45.46 -23.92
CA THR A 12 1.00 44.30 -23.11
C THR A 12 1.36 43.04 -23.89
N ALA A 13 2.52 42.45 -23.60
CA ALA A 13 2.83 41.10 -24.02
C ALA A 13 2.10 40.12 -23.10
N CYS A 14 0.94 39.62 -23.54
CA CYS A 14 0.38 38.39 -23.00
C CYS A 14 1.24 37.23 -23.53
N GLU A 15 2.18 36.73 -22.72
CA GLU A 15 2.74 35.40 -22.92
C GLU A 15 1.62 34.38 -22.69
N GLN A 16 0.98 33.98 -23.79
CA GLN A 16 0.18 32.77 -23.82
C GLN A 16 1.16 31.60 -23.83
N SER A 17 1.37 30.99 -22.67
CA SER A 17 1.90 29.63 -22.62
C SER A 17 1.02 28.74 -23.50
N PRO A 18 1.60 27.88 -24.36
CA PRO A 18 0.80 26.92 -25.10
C PRO A 18 0.20 25.95 -24.08
N ALA A 19 -1.10 26.07 -23.84
CA ALA A 19 -1.86 24.99 -23.26
C ALA A 19 -1.77 23.82 -24.24
N SER A 20 -0.85 22.88 -23.97
CA SER A 20 -0.93 21.54 -24.54
C SER A 20 -2.21 20.93 -23.98
N SER A 21 -3.33 21.17 -24.66
CA SER A 21 -4.59 20.49 -24.38
C SER A 21 -4.50 19.09 -24.98
N SER A 22 -3.66 18.22 -24.42
CA SER A 22 -3.88 16.80 -24.60
C SER A 22 -5.16 16.48 -23.84
N GLU A 23 -6.22 16.16 -24.57
CA GLU A 23 -7.47 15.68 -23.99
C GLU A 23 -7.16 14.50 -23.06
N ALA A 24 -7.67 14.55 -21.82
CA ALA A 24 -7.43 13.49 -20.84
C ALA A 24 -7.96 12.16 -21.41
N LEU A 25 -7.16 11.09 -21.28
CA LEU A 25 -7.56 9.77 -21.72
C LEU A 25 -8.59 9.17 -20.76
N THR A 26 -9.58 8.47 -21.30
CA THR A 26 -10.50 7.66 -20.51
C THR A 26 -9.80 6.42 -19.91
N ALA A 27 -10.40 5.83 -18.88
CA ALA A 27 -9.87 4.61 -18.27
C ALA A 27 -9.68 3.47 -19.29
N GLN A 28 -10.62 3.31 -20.24
CA GLN A 28 -10.54 2.30 -21.29
C GLN A 28 -9.41 2.58 -22.29
N GLU A 29 -9.17 3.84 -22.64
CA GLU A 29 -8.05 4.22 -23.52
C GLU A 29 -6.70 3.99 -22.84
N VAL A 30 -6.59 4.28 -21.54
CA VAL A 30 -5.39 3.99 -20.75
C VAL A 30 -5.17 2.49 -20.65
N ALA A 31 -6.20 1.70 -20.32
CA ALA A 31 -6.09 0.24 -20.27
C ALA A 31 -5.63 -0.34 -21.61
N ALA A 32 -6.25 0.10 -22.72
CA ALA A 32 -5.88 -0.33 -24.07
C ALA A 32 -4.44 0.06 -24.44
N ARG A 33 -4.00 1.27 -24.05
CA ARG A 33 -2.64 1.76 -24.28
C ARG A 33 -1.59 0.86 -23.63
N TYR A 34 -1.85 0.39 -22.41
CA TYR A 34 -0.90 -0.45 -21.66
C TYR A 34 -1.17 -1.96 -21.75
N GLY A 35 -2.22 -2.37 -22.47
CA GLY A 35 -2.63 -3.78 -22.53
C GLY A 35 -3.09 -4.32 -21.18
N TYR A 36 -3.60 -3.46 -20.30
CA TYR A 36 -4.09 -3.84 -18.97
C TYR A 36 -5.51 -4.41 -19.07
N ASP A 37 -5.72 -5.61 -18.52
CA ASP A 37 -7.02 -6.29 -18.51
C ASP A 37 -7.61 -6.32 -17.10
N ILE A 38 -8.61 -5.46 -16.87
CA ILE A 38 -9.29 -5.29 -15.57
C ILE A 38 -9.88 -6.62 -15.05
N ASP A 39 -10.24 -7.55 -15.94
CA ASP A 39 -10.86 -8.81 -15.54
C ASP A 39 -9.85 -9.92 -15.23
N ARG A 40 -8.56 -9.72 -15.54
CA ARG A 40 -7.51 -10.76 -15.41
C ARG A 40 -6.40 -10.38 -14.44
N GLU A 41 -6.13 -9.09 -14.29
CA GLU A 41 -5.09 -8.61 -13.39
C GLU A 41 -5.53 -8.72 -11.93
N THR A 42 -4.63 -9.18 -11.07
CA THR A 42 -4.89 -9.30 -9.63
C THR A 42 -4.38 -8.09 -8.85
N THR A 43 -3.54 -7.27 -9.46
CA THR A 43 -3.01 -6.03 -8.88
C THR A 43 -3.55 -4.83 -9.64
N THR A 44 -3.68 -3.68 -8.97
CA THR A 44 -4.21 -2.47 -9.61
C THR A 44 -3.17 -1.81 -10.53
N PRO A 45 -3.59 -0.93 -11.46
CA PRO A 45 -2.73 -0.35 -12.49
C PRO A 45 -1.42 0.26 -11.97
N VAL A 46 -1.42 0.95 -10.82
CA VAL A 46 -0.18 1.55 -10.30
C VAL A 46 0.90 0.50 -9.97
N TYR A 47 0.50 -0.70 -9.55
CA TYR A 47 1.44 -1.81 -9.28
C TYR A 47 1.77 -2.59 -10.54
N ALA A 48 0.78 -2.86 -11.39
CA ALA A 48 0.97 -3.63 -12.62
C ALA A 48 1.82 -2.88 -13.66
N LEU A 49 1.58 -1.58 -13.82
CA LEU A 49 2.22 -0.75 -14.83
C LEU A 49 3.56 -0.16 -14.37
N VAL A 50 3.78 -0.06 -13.05
CA VAL A 50 5.05 0.33 -12.43
C VAL A 50 5.50 -0.77 -11.44
N PRO A 51 6.10 -1.87 -11.93
CA PRO A 51 6.53 -2.98 -11.08
C PRO A 51 7.46 -2.59 -9.92
N GLN A 52 8.24 -1.52 -10.08
CA GLN A 52 9.19 -1.00 -9.09
C GLN A 52 8.50 -0.20 -7.96
N PHE A 53 7.23 0.17 -8.13
CA PHE A 53 6.49 0.89 -7.10
C PHE A 53 6.25 -0.02 -5.90
N ARG A 54 6.79 0.40 -4.75
CA ARG A 54 6.81 -0.34 -3.47
C ARG A 54 7.37 -1.75 -3.61
N ASP A 55 8.37 -1.92 -4.48
CA ASP A 55 9.08 -3.18 -4.59
C ASP A 55 9.76 -3.50 -3.24
N PRO A 56 9.52 -4.69 -2.63
CA PRO A 56 10.18 -5.10 -1.39
C PRO A 56 11.71 -5.06 -1.45
N ASP A 57 12.30 -5.14 -2.65
CA ASP A 57 13.74 -5.00 -2.86
C ASP A 57 14.29 -3.64 -2.36
N ASP A 58 13.50 -2.56 -2.35
CA ASP A 58 13.93 -1.26 -1.80
C ASP A 58 14.23 -1.38 -0.30
N ILE A 59 13.33 -1.99 0.48
CA ILE A 59 13.53 -2.21 1.91
C ILE A 59 14.75 -3.11 2.11
N TYR A 60 14.86 -4.21 1.36
CA TYR A 60 15.98 -5.13 1.47
C TYR A 60 17.33 -4.44 1.19
N ALA A 61 17.43 -3.61 0.15
CA ALA A 61 18.63 -2.84 -0.14
C ALA A 61 19.02 -1.90 1.00
N ARG A 62 18.04 -1.24 1.63
CA ARG A 62 18.27 -0.38 2.81
C ARG A 62 18.75 -1.18 4.01
N GLU A 63 18.18 -2.36 4.22
CA GLU A 63 18.60 -3.27 5.29
C GLU A 63 20.01 -3.80 5.08
N LEU A 64 20.41 -4.09 3.83
CA LEU A 64 21.79 -4.47 3.49
C LEU A 64 22.80 -3.37 3.83
N LEU A 65 22.49 -2.11 3.49
CA LEU A 65 23.29 -0.94 3.86
C LEU A 65 23.33 -0.74 5.38
N GLY A 66 22.18 -0.93 6.04
CA GLY A 66 22.07 -0.90 7.49
C GLY A 66 22.98 -1.93 8.15
N ARG A 67 22.96 -3.19 7.68
CA ARG A 67 23.83 -4.26 8.15
C ARG A 67 25.31 -3.91 8.03
N GLU A 68 25.73 -3.40 6.86
CA GLU A 68 27.12 -3.01 6.63
C GLU A 68 27.55 -1.91 7.62
N CYS A 69 26.71 -0.89 7.80
CA CYS A 69 26.99 0.24 8.68
C CYS A 69 26.99 -0.13 10.18
N LEU A 70 26.13 -1.06 10.58
CA LEU A 70 26.01 -1.56 11.96
C LEU A 70 27.01 -2.68 12.30
N ALA A 71 27.89 -3.05 11.37
CA ALA A 71 28.90 -4.07 11.60
C ALA A 71 29.74 -3.76 12.86
N GLY A 72 29.74 -4.70 13.82
CA GLY A 72 30.43 -4.55 15.10
C GLY A 72 29.68 -3.74 16.16
N VAL A 73 28.48 -3.22 15.85
CA VAL A 73 27.57 -2.57 16.81
C VAL A 73 26.49 -3.57 17.27
N VAL A 74 25.78 -4.17 16.31
CA VAL A 74 24.72 -5.15 16.56
C VAL A 74 24.68 -6.17 15.43
N GLU A 75 24.34 -7.41 15.74
CA GLU A 75 24.03 -8.40 14.71
C GLU A 75 22.70 -8.01 14.05
N TYR A 76 22.77 -7.70 12.76
CA TYR A 76 21.62 -7.30 11.96
C TYR A 76 21.43 -8.27 10.80
N ARG A 77 20.22 -8.81 10.66
CA ARG A 77 19.82 -9.78 9.64
C ARG A 77 18.78 -9.14 8.73
N PRO A 78 19.18 -8.68 7.54
CA PRO A 78 18.26 -8.20 6.52
C PRO A 78 17.26 -9.30 6.13
N SER A 79 15.98 -8.98 6.09
CA SER A 79 14.92 -9.88 5.64
C SER A 79 14.87 -9.84 4.11
N ARG A 80 15.10 -11.00 3.49
CA ARG A 80 15.04 -11.11 2.03
C ARG A 80 13.58 -11.21 1.61
N PRO A 81 13.16 -10.49 0.55
CA PRO A 81 11.82 -10.61 0.01
C PRO A 81 11.44 -12.06 -0.27
N GLY A 82 10.25 -12.47 0.18
CA GLY A 82 9.78 -13.84 0.05
C GLY A 82 10.31 -14.87 1.07
N GLU A 83 11.31 -14.57 1.91
CA GLU A 83 11.82 -15.51 2.92
C GLU A 83 10.99 -15.47 4.23
N ASP A 84 10.56 -14.29 4.66
CA ASP A 84 9.87 -14.04 5.93
C ASP A 84 8.41 -13.57 5.73
N THR A 85 7.69 -14.14 4.77
CA THR A 85 6.37 -13.62 4.39
C THR A 85 5.32 -13.89 5.46
N ASN A 86 4.72 -12.82 5.99
CA ASN A 86 3.48 -12.89 6.74
C ASN A 86 2.32 -13.18 5.76
N PRO A 87 1.64 -14.35 5.83
CA PRO A 87 0.63 -14.74 4.86
C PRO A 87 -0.64 -13.87 4.92
N THR A 88 -0.78 -13.02 5.93
CA THR A 88 -1.94 -12.15 6.08
C THR A 88 -1.73 -10.75 5.55
N PHE A 89 -0.56 -10.46 4.98
CA PHE A 89 -0.28 -9.20 4.29
C PHE A 89 0.35 -9.50 2.94
N ASP A 90 -0.07 -8.76 1.94
CA ASP A 90 0.64 -8.71 0.68
C ASP A 90 1.85 -7.80 0.86
N GLU A 91 3.06 -8.36 0.74
CA GLU A 91 4.33 -7.68 1.04
C GLU A 91 4.51 -6.38 0.24
N ARG A 92 3.96 -6.34 -0.97
CA ARG A 92 4.13 -5.22 -1.90
C ARG A 92 3.13 -4.09 -1.65
N THR A 93 1.87 -4.43 -1.50
CA THR A 93 0.79 -3.45 -1.31
C THR A 93 0.60 -3.08 0.16
N MET A 94 1.16 -3.88 1.09
CA MET A 94 0.94 -3.83 2.54
C MET A 94 -0.53 -3.98 2.93
N GLN A 95 -1.35 -4.54 2.05
CA GLN A 95 -2.78 -4.77 2.28
C GLN A 95 -2.99 -6.09 3.00
N ILE A 96 -3.99 -6.12 3.88
CA ILE A 96 -4.39 -7.36 4.54
C ILE A 96 -4.95 -8.32 3.51
N VAL A 97 -4.38 -9.52 3.46
CA VAL A 97 -4.93 -10.66 2.72
C VAL A 97 -5.98 -11.32 3.61
N PHE A 98 -7.21 -11.41 3.12
CA PHE A 98 -8.33 -11.98 3.88
C PHE A 98 -9.14 -12.96 3.03
N THR A 99 -8.61 -14.17 2.86
CA THR A 99 -9.31 -15.30 2.22
C THR A 99 -9.97 -16.20 3.26
N GLU A 100 -10.79 -17.17 2.81
CA GLU A 100 -11.36 -18.19 3.70
C GLU A 100 -10.27 -18.99 4.43
N GLU A 101 -9.16 -19.32 3.74
CA GLU A 101 -8.03 -20.04 4.32
C GLU A 101 -7.34 -19.22 5.41
N ILE A 102 -7.06 -17.94 5.14
CA ILE A 102 -6.48 -17.03 6.13
C ILE A 102 -7.42 -16.85 7.32
N ALA A 103 -8.71 -16.66 7.07
CA ALA A 103 -9.72 -16.53 8.12
C ALA A 103 -9.84 -17.81 8.97
N GLN A 104 -9.74 -18.97 8.34
CA GLN A 104 -9.77 -20.27 9.01
C GLN A 104 -8.54 -20.49 9.89
N GLN A 105 -7.37 -19.99 9.49
CA GLN A 105 -6.13 -20.13 10.25
C GLN A 105 -6.02 -19.08 11.37
N PHE A 106 -6.35 -17.82 11.07
CA PHE A 106 -6.00 -16.68 11.92
C PHE A 106 -7.20 -15.92 12.49
N GLY A 107 -8.45 -16.23 12.10
CA GLY A 107 -9.59 -15.36 12.42
C GLY A 107 -9.47 -14.04 11.66
N TYR A 108 -9.63 -12.90 12.35
CA TYR A 108 -9.35 -11.59 11.77
C TYR A 108 -7.87 -11.22 11.95
N PRO A 109 -7.03 -11.17 10.89
CA PRO A 109 -5.60 -10.92 11.04
C PRO A 109 -5.25 -9.58 11.70
N GLN A 110 -6.05 -8.53 11.46
CA GLN A 110 -5.86 -7.20 12.04
C GLN A 110 -5.97 -7.15 13.58
N LEU A 111 -6.54 -8.18 14.21
CA LEU A 111 -6.62 -8.26 15.66
C LEU A 111 -5.40 -8.91 16.29
N ARG A 112 -4.38 -9.24 15.49
CA ARG A 112 -3.25 -10.05 15.93
C ARG A 112 -1.94 -9.44 15.51
N THR A 113 -1.01 -9.45 16.46
CA THR A 113 0.41 -9.45 16.14
C THR A 113 0.75 -10.86 15.69
N ILE A 114 0.84 -11.07 14.38
CA ILE A 114 1.40 -12.32 13.85
C ILE A 114 2.90 -12.24 14.09
N PRO A 115 3.51 -13.22 14.78
CA PRO A 115 4.95 -13.25 14.96
C PRO A 115 5.61 -13.13 13.59
N GLN A 116 6.34 -12.04 13.38
CA GLN A 116 7.25 -11.92 12.25
C GLN A 116 8.34 -12.98 12.50
N PRO A 117 8.58 -13.92 11.58
CA PRO A 117 9.73 -14.80 11.72
C PRO A 117 10.98 -13.92 11.74
N ASP A 118 11.80 -14.08 12.78
CA ASP A 118 13.05 -13.37 13.05
C ASP A 118 13.01 -11.83 12.87
N THR A 119 13.01 -11.11 13.98
CA THR A 119 13.30 -9.67 13.97
C THR A 119 14.69 -9.43 13.36
N ALA A 120 14.82 -8.37 12.55
CA ALA A 120 16.10 -8.00 11.91
C ALA A 120 17.24 -7.83 12.94
N ILE A 121 16.90 -7.58 14.20
CA ILE A 121 17.81 -7.67 15.35
C ILE A 121 17.26 -8.73 16.31
N PRO A 122 18.04 -9.75 16.71
CA PRO A 122 17.56 -10.80 17.60
C PRO A 122 16.98 -10.25 18.91
N ASP A 123 15.85 -10.81 19.37
CA ASP A 123 15.16 -10.39 20.61
C ASP A 123 16.03 -10.46 21.88
N SER A 124 17.13 -11.22 21.84
CA SER A 124 18.11 -11.30 22.92
C SER A 124 18.97 -10.02 23.05
N VAL A 125 18.97 -9.14 22.05
CA VAL A 125 19.74 -7.90 22.05
C VAL A 125 18.96 -6.78 22.74
N THR A 126 19.54 -6.21 23.79
CA THR A 126 19.02 -4.97 24.40
C THR A 126 19.45 -3.76 23.58
N ILE A 127 18.50 -3.07 22.95
CA ILE A 127 18.75 -1.81 22.22
C ILE A 127 18.99 -0.69 23.23
N THR A 128 20.25 -0.27 23.36
CA THR A 128 20.62 0.90 24.17
C THR A 128 20.39 2.19 23.38
N ALA A 129 20.40 3.34 24.06
CA ALA A 129 20.32 4.64 23.41
C ALA A 129 21.46 4.88 22.41
N GLU A 130 22.66 4.31 22.67
CA GLU A 130 23.80 4.39 21.77
C GLU A 130 23.58 3.56 20.50
N ILE A 131 23.09 2.31 20.65
CA ILE A 131 22.75 1.45 19.50
C ILE A 131 21.65 2.12 18.67
N GLN A 132 20.61 2.65 19.32
CA GLN A 132 19.53 3.38 18.64
C GLN A 132 20.06 4.58 17.84
N ALA A 133 20.98 5.36 18.41
CA ALA A 133 21.59 6.49 17.70
C ALA A 133 22.39 6.03 16.48
N ARG A 134 23.14 4.92 16.58
CA ARG A 134 23.85 4.32 15.46
C ARG A 134 22.90 3.80 14.39
N MET A 135 21.79 3.18 14.75
CA MET A 135 20.76 2.74 13.79
C MET A 135 20.17 3.91 13.01
N VAL A 136 19.86 5.02 13.68
CA VAL A 136 19.35 6.24 13.02
C VAL A 136 20.37 6.81 12.03
N GLU A 137 21.64 6.91 12.41
CA GLU A 137 22.71 7.37 11.52
C GLU A 137 22.88 6.45 10.31
N CYS A 138 22.85 5.13 10.51
CA CYS A 138 22.94 4.17 9.42
C CYS A 138 21.73 4.24 8.47
N GLY A 139 20.52 4.45 9.00
CA GLY A 139 19.32 4.70 8.19
C GLY A 139 19.47 5.94 7.31
N GLN A 140 19.95 7.06 7.87
CA GLN A 140 20.22 8.29 7.11
C GLN A 140 21.26 8.07 6.01
N ARG A 141 22.32 7.31 6.27
CA ARG A 141 23.32 6.97 5.25
C ARG A 141 22.75 6.09 4.13
N ALA A 142 21.84 5.17 4.47
CA ALA A 142 21.13 4.38 3.47
C ALA A 142 20.22 5.27 2.60
N ASP A 143 19.50 6.22 3.22
CA ASP A 143 18.70 7.24 2.52
C ASP A 143 19.56 8.11 1.60
N GLU A 144 20.73 8.56 2.05
CA GLU A 144 21.68 9.34 1.23
C GLU A 144 22.20 8.53 0.03
N ARG A 145 22.40 7.21 0.22
CA ARG A 145 22.94 6.32 -0.82
C ARG A 145 21.92 5.99 -1.90
N LEU A 146 20.69 5.65 -1.51
CA LEU A 146 19.64 5.23 -2.43
C LEU A 146 18.78 6.40 -2.93
N GLY A 147 18.74 7.50 -2.16
CA GLY A 147 17.82 8.59 -2.38
C GLY A 147 16.39 8.25 -1.97
N VAL A 148 15.46 9.12 -2.39
CA VAL A 148 14.04 9.02 -2.08
C VAL A 148 13.31 8.43 -3.29
N ALA A 149 12.51 7.39 -3.07
CA ALA A 149 11.68 6.80 -4.12
C ALA A 149 10.64 7.83 -4.64
N PRO A 150 10.36 7.88 -5.95
CA PRO A 150 9.46 8.87 -6.57
C PRO A 150 7.96 8.55 -6.38
N GLN A 151 7.56 8.25 -5.13
CA GLN A 151 6.24 7.72 -4.77
C GLN A 151 5.08 8.73 -4.90
N ARG A 152 5.37 10.04 -4.93
CA ARG A 152 4.37 11.10 -4.71
C ARG A 152 3.16 10.98 -5.64
N LEU A 153 3.38 10.81 -6.94
CA LEU A 153 2.29 10.73 -7.91
C LEU A 153 1.52 9.42 -7.78
N LEU A 154 2.21 8.29 -7.67
CA LEU A 154 1.57 6.97 -7.57
C LEU A 154 0.75 6.83 -6.27
N ASN A 155 1.25 7.36 -5.16
CA ASN A 155 0.49 7.46 -3.90
C ASN A 155 -0.77 8.33 -4.05
N ALA A 156 -0.68 9.44 -4.81
CA ALA A 156 -1.84 10.29 -5.07
C ALA A 156 -2.90 9.57 -5.92
N ILE A 157 -2.46 8.82 -6.94
CA ILE A 157 -3.34 7.99 -7.77
C ILE A 157 -4.04 6.92 -6.91
N GLU A 158 -3.29 6.19 -6.07
CA GLU A 158 -3.87 5.21 -5.13
C GLU A 158 -4.92 5.84 -4.20
N ALA A 159 -4.58 6.99 -3.60
CA ALA A 159 -5.46 7.68 -2.67
C ALA A 159 -6.77 8.13 -3.36
N THR A 160 -6.67 8.68 -4.57
CA THR A 160 -7.84 9.04 -5.38
C THR A 160 -8.71 7.82 -5.71
N ALA A 161 -8.08 6.69 -6.03
CA ALA A 161 -8.83 5.49 -6.37
C ALA A 161 -9.59 4.91 -5.17
N TRP A 162 -9.02 4.94 -3.96
CA TRP A 162 -9.72 4.53 -2.75
C TRP A 162 -10.93 5.41 -2.43
N MET A 163 -10.86 6.72 -2.69
CA MET A 163 -12.01 7.61 -2.54
C MET A 163 -13.15 7.24 -3.50
N GLY A 164 -12.82 6.77 -4.71
CA GLY A 164 -13.82 6.38 -5.72
C GLY A 164 -14.62 5.12 -5.35
N VAL A 165 -14.06 4.22 -4.54
CA VAL A 165 -14.72 2.96 -4.14
C VAL A 165 -15.98 3.20 -3.31
N GLU A 166 -16.01 4.25 -2.49
CA GLU A 166 -17.11 4.49 -1.56
C GLU A 166 -18.42 4.91 -2.27
N ASP A 167 -18.29 5.54 -3.43
CA ASP A 167 -19.40 6.09 -4.23
C ASP A 167 -19.81 5.15 -5.38
N ASP A 168 -19.24 3.95 -5.47
CA ASP A 168 -19.47 3.01 -6.57
C ASP A 168 -20.75 2.16 -6.36
N ASP A 169 -21.67 2.25 -7.32
CA ASP A 169 -22.95 1.53 -7.29
C ASP A 169 -22.79 0.01 -7.25
N ALA A 170 -21.77 -0.56 -7.91
CA ALA A 170 -21.53 -2.00 -7.90
C ALA A 170 -21.00 -2.46 -6.54
N VAL A 171 -20.15 -1.66 -5.89
CA VAL A 171 -19.67 -1.89 -4.51
C VAL A 171 -20.83 -1.79 -3.52
N ALA A 172 -21.72 -0.80 -3.69
CA ALA A 172 -22.91 -0.66 -2.86
C ALA A 172 -23.85 -1.88 -2.98
N GLN A 173 -24.11 -2.34 -4.21
CA GLN A 173 -24.93 -3.54 -4.45
C GLN A 173 -24.28 -4.81 -3.90
N ALA A 174 -22.95 -4.97 -4.05
CA ALA A 174 -22.23 -6.11 -3.48
C ALA A 174 -22.25 -6.08 -1.96
N THR A 175 -22.18 -4.90 -1.35
CA THR A 175 -22.32 -4.70 0.09
C THR A 175 -23.69 -5.17 0.59
N THR A 176 -24.79 -4.85 -0.12
CA THR A 176 -26.13 -5.37 0.23
C THR A 176 -26.16 -6.90 0.21
N ARG A 177 -25.63 -7.53 -0.85
CA ARG A 177 -25.57 -9.00 -0.96
C ARG A 177 -24.70 -9.63 0.12
N TRP A 178 -23.58 -8.99 0.47
CA TRP A 178 -22.73 -9.42 1.57
C TRP A 178 -23.49 -9.42 2.90
N ARG A 179 -24.27 -8.37 3.20
CA ARG A 179 -25.08 -8.32 4.42
C ARG A 179 -26.14 -9.42 4.47
N GLU A 180 -26.80 -9.69 3.35
CA GLU A 180 -27.76 -10.79 3.24
C GLU A 180 -27.09 -12.14 3.49
N CYS A 181 -25.88 -12.34 2.95
CA CYS A 181 -25.06 -13.53 3.19
C CYS A 181 -24.61 -13.66 4.65
N MET A 182 -24.27 -12.56 5.32
CA MET A 182 -23.84 -12.53 6.71
C MET A 182 -24.99 -12.61 7.73
N ALA A 183 -26.24 -12.31 7.32
CA ALA A 183 -27.38 -12.28 8.23
C ALA A 183 -27.58 -13.59 9.04
N PRO A 184 -27.45 -14.80 8.45
CA PRO A 184 -27.57 -16.06 9.20
C PRO A 184 -26.49 -16.29 10.27
N VAL A 185 -25.37 -15.58 10.22
CA VAL A 185 -24.31 -15.65 11.25
C VAL A 185 -24.82 -15.14 12.60
N GLY A 186 -25.82 -14.25 12.60
CA GLY A 186 -26.48 -13.78 13.82
C GLY A 186 -25.68 -12.78 14.64
N LEU A 187 -24.75 -12.05 14.03
CA LEU A 187 -24.03 -10.94 14.66
C LEU A 187 -24.98 -9.78 14.98
N ILE A 188 -25.09 -9.43 16.26
CA ILE A 188 -25.98 -8.35 16.73
C ILE A 188 -25.55 -6.97 16.23
N ASP A 189 -24.25 -6.77 16.06
CA ASP A 189 -23.61 -5.53 15.62
C ASP A 189 -23.02 -5.65 14.21
N LEU A 190 -23.63 -6.48 13.35
CA LEU A 190 -23.22 -6.61 11.95
C LEU A 190 -23.19 -5.22 11.27
N PRO A 191 -22.04 -4.78 10.74
CA PRO A 191 -21.89 -3.42 10.26
C PRO A 191 -22.55 -3.25 8.90
N ASP A 192 -22.69 -2.00 8.49
CA ASP A 192 -23.31 -1.67 7.21
C ASP A 192 -22.41 -1.97 6.01
N ARG A 193 -21.09 -2.14 6.23
CA ARG A 193 -20.11 -2.38 5.18
C ARG A 193 -19.01 -3.38 5.62
N PRO A 194 -18.47 -4.22 4.72
CA PRO A 194 -17.49 -5.26 5.09
C PRO A 194 -16.19 -4.71 5.69
N GLN A 195 -15.68 -3.57 5.22
CA GLN A 195 -14.43 -2.97 5.73
C GLN A 195 -14.49 -2.57 7.21
N LEU A 196 -15.70 -2.50 7.79
CA LEU A 196 -15.90 -2.22 9.20
C LEU A 196 -15.85 -3.48 10.08
N MET A 197 -15.71 -4.66 9.47
CA MET A 197 -15.41 -5.91 10.19
C MET A 197 -13.93 -5.94 10.63
N PRO A 198 -13.60 -6.60 11.76
CA PRO A 198 -14.52 -7.22 12.73
C PRO A 198 -15.36 -6.17 13.46
N THR A 199 -16.41 -6.59 14.15
CA THR A 199 -17.26 -5.68 14.95
C THR A 199 -16.67 -5.43 16.33
N ASP A 200 -17.22 -4.48 17.09
CA ASP A 200 -16.76 -4.22 18.45
C ASP A 200 -17.01 -5.41 19.38
N SER A 201 -18.11 -6.15 19.19
CA SER A 201 -18.37 -7.37 19.96
C SER A 201 -17.26 -8.42 19.73
N ILE A 202 -16.77 -8.56 18.50
CA ILE A 202 -15.65 -9.44 18.16
C ILE A 202 -14.34 -8.91 18.74
N ARG A 203 -14.03 -7.61 18.57
CA ARG A 203 -12.82 -6.97 19.13
C ARG A 203 -12.72 -7.16 20.65
N ASN A 204 -13.82 -6.89 21.35
CA ASN A 204 -13.88 -7.01 22.81
C ASN A 204 -13.74 -8.47 23.27
N ALA A 205 -14.25 -9.43 22.50
CA ALA A 205 -14.08 -10.85 22.79
C ALA A 205 -12.65 -11.35 22.51
N ALA A 206 -11.95 -10.76 21.53
CA ALA A 206 -10.56 -11.09 21.20
C ALA A 206 -9.56 -10.55 22.24
N SER A 207 -9.94 -9.51 23.01
CA SER A 207 -9.14 -8.94 24.10
C SER A 207 -9.98 -8.75 25.39
N PRO A 208 -10.36 -9.84 26.09
CA PRO A 208 -11.32 -9.79 27.21
C PRO A 208 -10.81 -9.08 28.47
N THR A 209 -9.51 -8.83 28.54
CA THR A 209 -8.84 -8.12 29.63
C THR A 209 -8.00 -7.04 28.99
N GLY A 210 -8.06 -5.81 29.48
CA GLY A 210 -7.07 -4.77 29.18
C GLY A 210 -5.69 -5.15 29.74
N GLN A 211 -5.19 -6.30 29.30
CA GLN A 211 -3.84 -6.79 29.54
C GLN A 211 -2.91 -5.79 28.88
N ASP A 212 -2.02 -5.25 29.70
CA ASP A 212 -0.95 -4.35 29.30
C ASP A 212 -0.30 -4.87 28.01
N GLU A 213 0.03 -3.94 27.10
CA GLU A 213 0.77 -4.16 25.85
C GLU A 213 2.14 -4.86 26.02
N SER A 214 2.49 -5.28 27.25
CA SER A 214 3.75 -5.91 27.62
C SER A 214 3.72 -7.46 27.64
N ASP A 215 2.55 -8.10 27.58
CA ASP A 215 2.46 -9.57 27.44
C ASP A 215 2.16 -9.92 25.97
N SER A 216 3.21 -9.84 25.14
CA SER A 216 3.22 -9.99 23.67
C SER A 216 2.79 -11.35 23.11
N GLY A 217 2.09 -12.19 23.88
CA GLY A 217 1.55 -13.45 23.40
C GLY A 217 0.39 -13.21 22.44
N SER A 218 0.56 -13.53 21.15
CA SER A 218 -0.52 -13.45 20.17
C SER A 218 -1.72 -14.28 20.66
N VAL A 219 -2.84 -13.62 20.99
CA VAL A 219 -4.04 -14.34 21.42
C VAL A 219 -4.59 -15.11 20.21
N ALA A 220 -4.52 -16.43 20.29
CA ALA A 220 -5.07 -17.31 19.26
C ALA A 220 -6.57 -17.03 19.08
N ALA A 221 -7.05 -17.04 17.84
CA ALA A 221 -8.47 -16.85 17.57
C ALA A 221 -9.32 -17.89 18.30
N SER A 222 -10.46 -17.46 18.82
CA SER A 222 -11.47 -18.40 19.31
C SER A 222 -12.13 -19.13 18.13
N GLU A 223 -12.70 -20.31 18.38
CA GLU A 223 -13.49 -21.00 17.33
C GLU A 223 -14.68 -20.17 16.86
N TRP A 224 -15.29 -19.40 17.78
CA TRP A 224 -16.37 -18.48 17.47
C TRP A 224 -15.93 -17.37 16.51
N GLU A 225 -14.82 -16.70 16.81
CA GLU A 225 -14.26 -15.67 15.92
C GLU A 225 -13.89 -16.25 14.56
N ARG A 226 -13.19 -17.40 14.52
CA ARG A 226 -12.84 -18.07 13.26
C ARG A 226 -14.07 -18.38 12.42
N GLY A 227 -15.13 -18.92 13.03
CA GLY A 227 -16.38 -19.21 12.32
C GLY A 227 -16.99 -17.97 11.68
N ILE A 228 -16.94 -16.83 12.37
CA ILE A 228 -17.41 -15.55 11.83
C ILE A 228 -16.48 -15.01 10.74
N ALA A 229 -15.17 -15.07 10.93
CA ALA A 229 -14.19 -14.59 9.96
C ALA A 229 -14.28 -15.39 8.65
N VAL A 230 -14.42 -16.72 8.74
CA VAL A 230 -14.62 -17.59 7.56
C VAL A 230 -15.92 -17.23 6.85
N ALA A 231 -17.01 -17.00 7.58
CA ALA A 231 -18.26 -16.54 6.98
C ALA A 231 -18.12 -15.17 6.30
N ASP A 232 -17.39 -14.21 6.90
CA ASP A 232 -17.13 -12.90 6.29
C ASP A 232 -16.33 -13.05 4.99
N ALA A 233 -15.21 -13.76 5.02
CA ALA A 233 -14.38 -14.00 3.84
C ALA A 233 -15.17 -14.68 2.70
N HIS A 234 -15.96 -15.71 3.04
CA HIS A 234 -16.86 -16.37 2.10
C HIS A 234 -17.89 -15.41 1.51
N CYS A 235 -18.54 -14.61 2.35
CA CYS A 235 -19.57 -13.67 1.92
C CYS A 235 -18.99 -12.53 1.07
N ARG A 236 -17.77 -12.06 1.32
CA ARG A 236 -17.12 -11.04 0.46
C ARG A 236 -16.87 -11.57 -0.94
N THR A 237 -16.38 -12.81 -1.03
CA THR A 237 -16.13 -13.47 -2.31
C THR A 237 -17.44 -13.75 -3.06
N THR A 238 -18.41 -14.42 -2.42
CA THR A 238 -19.65 -14.88 -3.08
C THR A 238 -20.64 -13.76 -3.38
N SER A 239 -20.64 -12.67 -2.62
CA SER A 239 -21.41 -11.46 -2.95
C SER A 239 -20.81 -10.66 -4.11
N GLY A 240 -19.56 -10.96 -4.48
CA GLY A 240 -18.76 -10.22 -5.46
C GLY A 240 -18.20 -8.90 -4.94
N TYR A 241 -18.14 -8.71 -3.61
CA TYR A 241 -17.63 -7.48 -3.00
C TYR A 241 -16.17 -7.21 -3.35
N ASP A 242 -15.28 -8.19 -3.16
CA ASP A 242 -13.85 -7.99 -3.41
C ASP A 242 -13.58 -7.66 -4.88
N ARG A 243 -14.31 -8.31 -5.80
CA ARG A 243 -14.25 -8.01 -7.23
C ARG A 243 -14.76 -6.61 -7.53
N ALA A 244 -15.90 -6.20 -6.96
CA ALA A 244 -16.46 -4.87 -7.18
C ALA A 244 -15.49 -3.77 -6.70
N VAL A 245 -14.88 -3.94 -5.52
CA VAL A 245 -13.86 -3.02 -5.00
C VAL A 245 -12.65 -2.97 -5.92
N HIS A 246 -12.14 -4.13 -6.36
CA HIS A 246 -11.00 -4.18 -7.27
C HIS A 246 -11.29 -3.47 -8.60
N VAL A 247 -12.44 -3.73 -9.22
CA VAL A 247 -12.83 -3.11 -10.50
C VAL A 247 -13.01 -1.60 -10.35
N SER A 248 -13.67 -1.17 -9.28
CA SER A 248 -13.90 0.25 -8.99
C SER A 248 -12.58 0.99 -8.81
N ARG A 249 -11.70 0.46 -7.94
CA ARG A 249 -10.37 1.01 -7.70
C ARG A 249 -9.54 1.07 -8.98
N THR A 250 -9.47 -0.04 -9.72
CA THR A 250 -8.73 -0.11 -10.99
C THR A 250 -9.22 0.91 -12.01
N THR A 251 -10.54 1.07 -12.16
CA THR A 251 -11.12 2.05 -13.07
C THR A 251 -10.75 3.48 -12.67
N ALA A 252 -10.80 3.79 -11.37
CA ALA A 252 -10.41 5.09 -10.86
C ALA A 252 -8.90 5.38 -11.01
N GLU A 253 -8.03 4.39 -10.79
CA GLU A 253 -6.58 4.52 -11.05
C GLU A 253 -6.30 4.79 -12.53
N LEU A 254 -6.92 4.02 -13.44
CA LEU A 254 -6.77 4.24 -14.89
C LEU A 254 -7.24 5.63 -15.32
N ALA A 255 -8.37 6.11 -14.77
CA ALA A 255 -8.86 7.46 -15.04
C ALA A 255 -7.89 8.54 -14.52
N ALA A 256 -7.34 8.36 -13.32
CA ALA A 256 -6.35 9.29 -12.76
C ALA A 256 -5.04 9.31 -13.57
N ILE A 257 -4.58 8.14 -14.06
CA ILE A 257 -3.45 8.03 -14.99
C ILE A 257 -3.77 8.77 -16.30
N GLY A 258 -4.98 8.60 -16.84
CA GLY A 258 -5.39 9.27 -18.08
C GLY A 258 -5.47 10.79 -17.98
N ALA A 259 -5.76 11.31 -16.77
CA ALA A 259 -5.79 12.74 -16.47
C ALA A 259 -4.40 13.38 -16.43
N ASP A 260 -3.34 12.61 -16.11
CA ASP A 260 -1.94 13.07 -16.09
C ASP A 260 -1.01 12.00 -16.67
N ILE A 261 -1.20 11.69 -17.95
CA ILE A 261 -0.45 10.61 -18.62
C ILE A 261 1.05 10.93 -18.71
N GLU A 262 1.40 12.20 -18.91
CA GLU A 262 2.80 12.64 -18.99
C GLU A 262 3.48 12.55 -17.63
N GLY A 263 2.82 12.99 -16.55
CA GLY A 263 3.33 12.84 -15.19
C GLY A 263 3.47 11.37 -14.80
N PHE A 264 2.51 10.52 -15.19
CA PHE A 264 2.58 9.08 -14.94
C PHE A 264 3.78 8.42 -15.64
N GLU A 265 3.99 8.69 -16.93
CA GLU A 265 5.14 8.14 -17.67
C GLU A 265 6.48 8.67 -17.11
N ALA A 266 6.53 9.93 -16.69
CA ALA A 266 7.70 10.50 -16.02
C ALA A 266 7.98 9.77 -14.70
N ALA A 267 6.98 9.58 -13.83
CA ALA A 267 7.13 8.85 -12.57
C ALA A 267 7.58 7.39 -12.81
N ARG A 268 7.02 6.73 -13.83
CA ARG A 268 7.42 5.38 -14.22
C ARG A 268 8.88 5.31 -14.67
N ALA A 269 9.36 6.28 -15.45
CA ALA A 269 10.76 6.37 -15.84
C ALA A 269 11.69 6.65 -14.64
N GLU A 270 11.29 7.55 -13.74
CA GLU A 270 12.04 7.83 -12.51
C GLU A 270 12.17 6.57 -11.63
N TYR A 271 11.12 5.75 -11.55
CA TYR A 271 11.15 4.46 -10.84
C TYR A 271 12.14 3.46 -11.45
N VAL A 272 12.20 3.37 -12.78
CA VAL A 272 13.18 2.51 -13.46
C VAL A 272 14.61 2.95 -13.16
N GLU A 273 14.88 4.26 -13.12
CA GLU A 273 16.21 4.76 -12.75
C GLU A 273 16.52 4.55 -11.26
N TYR A 274 15.54 4.77 -10.38
CA TYR A 274 15.66 4.51 -8.94
C TYR A 274 15.99 3.04 -8.66
N GLN A 275 15.29 2.11 -9.30
CA GLN A 275 15.48 0.68 -9.12
C GLN A 275 16.90 0.22 -9.47
N LYS A 276 17.58 0.84 -10.45
CA LYS A 276 18.98 0.51 -10.74
C LYS A 276 19.90 0.74 -9.53
N GLY A 277 19.60 1.73 -8.69
CA GLY A 277 20.32 1.99 -7.45
C GLY A 277 20.09 0.90 -6.41
N VAL A 278 18.83 0.48 -6.25
CA VAL A 278 18.41 -0.63 -5.40
C VAL A 278 19.11 -1.93 -5.83
N ASP A 279 18.99 -2.29 -7.11
CA ASP A 279 19.62 -3.50 -7.69
C ASP A 279 21.14 -3.50 -7.53
N ALA A 280 21.79 -2.34 -7.68
CA ALA A 280 23.24 -2.21 -7.51
C ALA A 280 23.66 -2.51 -6.07
N VAL A 281 22.92 -2.03 -5.08
CA VAL A 281 23.18 -2.29 -3.66
C VAL A 281 22.96 -3.77 -3.33
N ILE A 282 21.88 -4.37 -3.83
CA ILE A 282 21.60 -5.81 -3.66
C ILE A 282 22.71 -6.65 -4.30
N ALA A 283 23.16 -6.30 -5.51
CA ALA A 283 24.26 -7.00 -6.17
C ALA A 283 25.59 -6.86 -5.43
N GLU A 284 25.83 -5.71 -4.78
CA GLU A 284 27.05 -5.43 -4.01
C GLU A 284 27.06 -6.17 -2.65
N LEU A 285 25.92 -6.23 -1.95
CA LEU A 285 25.86 -6.64 -0.55
C LEU A 285 25.00 -7.89 -0.27
N GLY A 286 24.14 -8.34 -1.19
CA GLY A 286 23.09 -9.34 -0.97
C GLY A 286 23.49 -10.82 -1.08
N GLY A 287 24.80 -11.10 -1.09
CA GLY A 287 25.37 -12.45 -1.22
C GLY A 287 24.84 -13.49 -0.24
#